data_AF-A0A956EL87-F1
#
_entry.id   AF-A0A956EL87-F1
#
_cell.length_a   1.000
_cell.length_b   1.000
_cell.length_c   1.000
_cell.angle_alpha   90.00
_cell.angle_beta   90.00
_cell.angle_gamma   90.00
#
_symmetry.space_group_name_H-M   'P 1'
#
loop_
_entity.id
_entity.type
_entity.pdbx_description
1 polymer ?
#
loop_
_entity_poly.entity_id
_entity_poly.type
_entity_poly.pdbx_seq_one_letter_code
_entity_poly.pdbx_strand_id
1 'polypeptide(L)'
;LDRCNNTLERLRAGLKVLLDDGKALEAFRFANRAMALQRVRGIYALRRRRGEELAFDAVDVRKNRSWRPFQLAFLLLSIPSLADPKHPDRTSPAEAFADLLWFPTGGGKTEAYLGVAAFAMGIRRLQGAVENLDGGRGLTVIMRYTLRLLTLQQFQRAATLLCAMELIRSSEVPKWGAEPFTLGLWVGNKVTPGTTEASHQAIEAIRDKDRNRAGIASPAQLTSCP
;
A
#
# COMPACT_ATOMS: atom_id res chain seq x y z
N LEU A 1 13.07 -28.92 -9.33
CA LEU A 1 12.47 -28.37 -10.57
C LEU A 1 10.97 -28.10 -10.39
N ASP A 2 10.24 -28.98 -9.70
CA ASP A 2 8.78 -28.88 -9.53
C ASP A 2 8.29 -27.56 -8.91
N ARG A 3 9.00 -27.01 -7.92
CA ARG A 3 8.67 -25.69 -7.34
C ARG A 3 8.77 -24.55 -8.36
N CYS A 4 9.74 -24.62 -9.27
CA CYS A 4 9.91 -23.64 -10.33
C CYS A 4 8.78 -23.76 -11.37
N ASN A 5 8.41 -24.99 -11.73
CA ASN A 5 7.30 -25.24 -12.64
C ASN A 5 5.97 -24.77 -12.04
N ASN A 6 5.70 -25.08 -10.77
CA ASN A 6 4.51 -24.58 -10.07
C ASN A 6 4.48 -23.04 -10.03
N THR A 7 5.62 -22.40 -9.71
CA THR A 7 5.72 -20.93 -9.72
C THR A 7 5.43 -20.35 -11.10
N LEU A 8 5.93 -20.99 -12.16
CA LEU A 8 5.66 -20.58 -13.55
C LEU A 8 4.16 -20.71 -13.88
N GLU A 9 3.51 -21.80 -13.49
CA GLU A 9 2.08 -22.00 -13.68
C GLU A 9 1.25 -20.94 -12.93
N ARG A 10 1.61 -20.61 -11.68
CA ARG A 10 0.96 -19.53 -10.93
C ARG A 10 1.17 -18.15 -11.57
N LEU A 11 2.36 -17.88 -12.11
CA LEU A 11 2.62 -16.65 -12.88
C LEU A 11 1.77 -16.57 -14.15
N ARG A 12 1.65 -17.68 -14.88
CA ARG A 12 0.78 -17.79 -16.06
C ARG A 12 -0.68 -17.60 -15.71
N ALA A 13 -1.14 -18.17 -14.58
CA ALA A 13 -2.50 -17.95 -14.07
C ALA A 13 -2.75 -16.47 -13.76
N GLY A 14 -1.81 -15.78 -13.12
CA GLY A 14 -1.89 -14.34 -12.88
C GLY A 14 -2.04 -13.53 -14.17
N LEU A 15 -1.24 -13.87 -15.20
CA LEU A 15 -1.37 -13.24 -16.51
C LEU A 15 -2.72 -13.54 -17.17
N LYS A 16 -3.18 -14.79 -17.12
CA LYS A 16 -4.47 -15.22 -17.67
C LYS A 16 -5.63 -14.43 -17.05
N VAL A 17 -5.65 -14.27 -15.72
CA VAL A 17 -6.66 -13.47 -15.02
C VAL A 17 -6.67 -12.01 -15.52
N LEU A 18 -5.50 -11.41 -15.75
CA LEU A 18 -5.43 -10.05 -16.29
C LEU A 18 -5.90 -9.92 -17.74
N LEU A 19 -5.83 -10.99 -18.53
CA LEU A 19 -6.29 -10.99 -19.92
C LEU A 19 -7.81 -11.24 -20.01
N ASP A 20 -8.35 -12.05 -19.11
CA ASP A 20 -9.73 -12.53 -19.18
C ASP A 20 -10.71 -11.74 -18.31
N ASP A 21 -10.25 -11.11 -17.22
CA ASP A 21 -11.09 -10.31 -16.32
C ASP A 21 -10.77 -8.81 -16.44
N GLY A 22 -11.70 -8.07 -17.04
CA GLY A 22 -11.59 -6.62 -17.20
C GLY A 22 -11.49 -5.85 -15.87
N LYS A 23 -12.11 -6.33 -14.78
CA LYS A 23 -11.98 -5.72 -13.45
C LYS A 23 -10.57 -5.96 -12.89
N ALA A 24 -10.04 -7.17 -13.05
CA ALA A 24 -8.67 -7.48 -12.64
C ALA A 24 -7.65 -6.64 -13.41
N LEU A 25 -7.80 -6.51 -14.73
CA LEU A 25 -6.94 -5.65 -15.56
C LEU A 25 -7.00 -4.19 -15.11
N GLU A 26 -8.20 -3.69 -14.82
CA GLU A 26 -8.39 -2.30 -14.42
C GLU A 26 -7.83 -2.03 -13.00
N ALA A 27 -8.01 -2.95 -12.07
CA ALA A 27 -7.38 -2.90 -10.75
C ALA A 27 -5.85 -2.96 -10.85
N PHE A 28 -5.31 -3.75 -11.78
CA PHE A 28 -3.88 -3.81 -12.05
C PHE A 28 -3.35 -2.49 -12.60
N ARG A 29 -4.05 -1.86 -13.55
CA ARG A 29 -3.70 -0.52 -14.06
C ARG A 29 -3.74 0.54 -12.98
N PHE A 30 -4.77 0.52 -12.13
CA PHE A 30 -4.89 1.39 -10.97
C PHE A 30 -3.71 1.24 -10.01
N ALA A 31 -3.38 0.01 -9.63
CA ALA A 31 -2.24 -0.28 -8.75
C ALA A 31 -0.92 0.22 -9.34
N ASN A 32 -0.69 -0.01 -10.65
CA ASN A 32 0.51 0.46 -11.34
C ASN A 32 0.59 1.99 -11.42
N ARG A 33 -0.52 2.68 -11.70
CA ARG A 33 -0.59 4.16 -11.72
C ARG A 33 -0.30 4.73 -10.33
N ALA A 34 -0.89 4.15 -9.28
CA ALA A 34 -0.64 4.57 -7.89
C ALA A 34 0.83 4.33 -7.48
N MET A 35 1.39 3.17 -7.83
CA MET A 35 2.79 2.83 -7.55
C MET A 35 3.78 3.73 -8.29
N ALA A 36 3.49 4.10 -9.54
CA ALA A 36 4.28 5.06 -10.30
C ALA A 36 4.24 6.44 -9.65
N LEU A 37 3.03 6.94 -9.34
CA LEU A 37 2.83 8.27 -8.77
C LEU A 37 3.48 8.39 -7.38
N GLN A 38 3.27 7.42 -6.49
CA GLN A 38 3.87 7.46 -5.16
C GLN A 38 5.40 7.46 -5.24
N ARG A 39 5.98 6.69 -6.17
CA ARG A 39 7.42 6.55 -6.29
C ARG A 39 8.06 7.85 -6.77
N VAL A 40 7.49 8.48 -7.79
CA VAL A 40 7.99 9.75 -8.32
C VAL A 40 7.81 10.86 -7.29
N ARG A 41 6.63 10.95 -6.64
CA ARG A 41 6.36 11.94 -5.58
C ARG A 41 7.29 11.77 -4.38
N GLY A 42 7.54 10.54 -3.94
CA GLY A 42 8.46 10.26 -2.85
C GLY A 42 9.90 10.70 -3.15
N ILE A 43 10.40 10.47 -4.38
CA ILE A 43 11.72 10.96 -4.80
C ILE A 43 11.75 12.48 -4.85
N TYR A 44 10.72 13.10 -5.45
CA TYR A 44 10.61 14.55 -5.57
C TYR A 44 10.59 15.22 -4.20
N ALA A 45 9.74 14.75 -3.28
CA ALA A 45 9.63 15.26 -1.92
C ALA A 45 10.94 15.12 -1.15
N LEU A 46 11.65 14.00 -1.30
CA LEU A 46 12.96 13.80 -0.67
C LEU A 46 14.02 14.80 -1.19
N ARG A 47 14.08 15.04 -2.50
CA ARG A 47 15.03 16.00 -3.11
C ARG A 47 14.72 17.44 -2.71
N ARG A 48 13.44 17.84 -2.73
CA ARG A 48 13.01 19.16 -2.24
C ARG A 48 13.39 19.37 -0.77
N ARG A 49 13.24 18.35 0.09
CA ARG A 49 13.68 18.41 1.50
C ARG A 49 15.20 18.56 1.67
N ARG A 50 15.99 18.16 0.68
CA ARG A 50 17.44 18.36 0.65
C ARG A 50 17.85 19.73 0.10
N GLY A 51 16.89 20.60 -0.20
CA GLY A 51 17.14 21.94 -0.74
C GLY A 51 17.36 21.96 -2.26
N GLU A 52 17.12 20.85 -2.97
CA GLU A 52 17.24 20.83 -4.42
C GLU A 52 16.08 21.61 -5.07
N GLU A 53 16.39 22.52 -5.99
CA GLU A 53 15.42 23.14 -6.88
C GLU A 53 15.36 22.36 -8.18
N LEU A 54 14.28 21.61 -8.38
CA LEU A 54 14.06 20.82 -9.58
C LEU A 54 12.58 20.80 -9.94
N ALA A 55 12.29 20.76 -11.23
CA ALA A 55 10.95 20.53 -11.74
C ALA A 55 10.51 19.07 -11.46
N PHE A 56 9.20 18.86 -11.31
CA PHE A 56 8.63 17.53 -11.13
C PHE A 56 8.98 16.59 -12.30
N ASP A 57 8.95 17.10 -13.53
CA ASP A 57 9.23 16.35 -14.76
C ASP A 57 10.67 15.80 -14.82
N ALA A 58 11.61 16.45 -14.13
CA ALA A 58 12.97 15.94 -14.01
C ALA A 58 13.05 14.65 -13.17
N VAL A 59 12.03 14.38 -12.34
CA VAL A 59 11.89 13.16 -11.54
C VAL A 59 10.94 12.18 -12.19
N ASP A 60 9.92 12.63 -12.92
CA ASP A 60 8.96 11.77 -13.62
C ASP A 60 9.52 11.16 -14.91
N VAL A 61 10.57 10.34 -14.75
CA VAL A 61 11.21 9.61 -15.83
C VAL A 61 10.93 8.12 -15.72
N ARG A 62 10.90 7.41 -16.86
CA ARG A 62 10.60 5.97 -16.92
C ARG A 62 11.39 5.14 -15.91
N LYS A 63 12.69 5.44 -15.73
CA LYS A 63 13.58 4.76 -14.78
C LYS A 63 13.04 4.78 -13.34
N ASN A 64 12.41 5.88 -12.93
CA ASN A 64 11.93 6.05 -11.56
C ASN A 64 10.60 5.35 -11.30
N ARG A 65 9.83 5.02 -12.34
CA ARG A 65 8.53 4.36 -12.26
C ARG A 65 8.49 2.95 -12.87
N SER A 66 9.66 2.31 -12.99
CA SER A 66 9.78 0.95 -13.53
C SER A 66 9.87 -0.09 -12.41
N TRP A 67 9.24 -1.24 -12.61
CA TRP A 67 9.35 -2.39 -11.74
C TRP A 67 10.68 -3.12 -11.94
N ARG A 68 11.20 -3.69 -10.86
CA ARG A 68 12.17 -4.78 -10.95
C ARG A 68 11.42 -6.08 -11.28
N PRO A 69 12.01 -7.01 -12.07
CA PRO A 69 11.31 -8.22 -12.50
C PRO A 69 10.67 -9.02 -11.35
N PHE A 70 11.38 -9.18 -10.23
CA PHE A 70 10.85 -9.93 -9.09
C PHE A 70 9.64 -9.25 -8.41
N GLN A 71 9.57 -7.91 -8.44
CA GLN A 71 8.46 -7.17 -7.83
C GLN A 71 7.19 -7.41 -8.64
N LEU A 72 7.32 -7.36 -9.97
CA LEU A 72 6.23 -7.65 -10.88
C LEU A 72 5.81 -9.13 -10.82
N ALA A 73 6.78 -10.05 -10.76
CA ALA A 73 6.51 -11.48 -10.58
C ALA A 73 5.74 -11.74 -9.27
N PHE A 74 6.15 -11.11 -8.15
CA PHE A 74 5.44 -11.24 -6.88
C PHE A 74 4.01 -10.71 -6.95
N LEU A 75 3.79 -9.57 -7.62
CA LEU A 75 2.44 -9.06 -7.86
C LEU A 75 1.60 -10.04 -8.68
N LEU A 76 2.14 -10.56 -9.80
CA LEU A 76 1.45 -11.51 -10.67
C LEU A 76 1.06 -12.80 -9.94
N LEU A 77 1.92 -13.32 -9.05
CA LEU A 77 1.64 -14.49 -8.23
C LEU A 77 0.43 -14.29 -7.31
N SER A 78 0.22 -13.07 -6.80
CA SER A 78 -0.88 -12.77 -5.88
C SER A 78 -2.21 -12.44 -6.57
N ILE A 79 -2.22 -12.16 -7.87
CA ILE A 79 -3.43 -11.69 -8.57
C ILE A 79 -4.57 -12.70 -8.56
N PRO A 80 -4.38 -13.99 -8.91
CA PRO A 80 -5.50 -14.94 -8.99
C PRO A 80 -6.27 -15.06 -7.68
N SER A 81 -5.54 -15.19 -6.57
CA SER A 81 -6.15 -15.32 -5.25
C SER A 81 -6.80 -14.01 -4.77
N LEU A 82 -6.26 -12.85 -5.13
CA LEU A 82 -6.87 -11.57 -4.77
C LEU A 82 -8.10 -11.24 -5.62
N ALA A 83 -8.12 -11.67 -6.89
CA ALA A 83 -9.23 -11.46 -7.80
C ALA A 83 -10.38 -12.44 -7.58
N ASP A 84 -10.14 -13.64 -7.07
CA ASP A 84 -11.19 -14.61 -6.77
C ASP A 84 -11.25 -14.94 -5.26
N PRO A 85 -12.30 -14.50 -4.53
CA PRO A 85 -12.51 -14.88 -3.13
C PRO A 85 -12.63 -16.39 -2.90
N LYS A 86 -12.99 -17.17 -3.92
CA LYS A 86 -13.15 -18.63 -3.86
C LYS A 86 -11.90 -19.39 -4.29
N HIS A 87 -10.81 -18.69 -4.63
CA HIS A 87 -9.58 -19.29 -5.13
C HIS A 87 -9.03 -20.34 -4.16
N PRO A 88 -8.57 -21.53 -4.64
CA PRO A 88 -8.07 -22.62 -3.80
C PRO A 88 -6.94 -22.20 -2.84
N ASP A 89 -6.02 -21.33 -3.30
CA ASP A 89 -4.96 -20.74 -2.47
C ASP A 89 -5.46 -20.02 -1.19
N ARG A 90 -6.77 -19.73 -1.07
CA ARG A 90 -7.38 -18.99 0.05
C ARG A 90 -8.38 -19.78 0.88
N THR A 91 -9.04 -20.78 0.31
CA THR A 91 -10.26 -21.36 0.88
C THR A 91 -10.03 -22.63 1.69
N SER A 92 -8.91 -23.34 1.48
CA SER A 92 -8.54 -24.54 2.25
C SER A 92 -7.46 -24.19 3.28
N PRO A 93 -7.78 -24.01 4.59
CA PRO A 93 -6.82 -23.48 5.56
C PRO A 93 -5.54 -24.31 5.72
N ALA A 94 -5.63 -25.64 5.59
CA ALA A 94 -4.47 -26.54 5.69
C ALA A 94 -3.57 -26.49 4.44
N GLU A 95 -4.09 -25.96 3.32
CA GLU A 95 -3.43 -25.92 2.01
C GLU A 95 -3.26 -24.49 1.49
N ALA A 96 -3.63 -23.49 2.30
CA ALA A 96 -3.59 -22.09 1.91
C ALA A 96 -2.15 -21.68 1.59
N PHE A 97 -1.98 -20.95 0.50
CA PHE A 97 -0.66 -20.52 0.06
C PHE A 97 -0.22 -19.26 0.81
N ALA A 98 1.01 -19.30 1.30
CA ALA A 98 1.72 -18.13 1.81
C ALA A 98 2.92 -17.84 0.93
N ASP A 99 2.88 -16.74 0.18
CA ASP A 99 3.98 -16.34 -0.69
C ASP A 99 5.09 -15.63 0.10
N LEU A 100 6.31 -16.18 0.06
CA LEU A 100 7.49 -15.63 0.74
C LEU A 100 8.35 -14.81 -0.22
N LEU A 101 8.45 -13.50 0.02
CA LEU A 101 9.34 -12.61 -0.73
C LEU A 101 10.75 -12.54 -0.09
N TRP A 102 11.66 -13.39 -0.56
CA TRP A 102 13.05 -13.45 -0.07
C TRP A 102 14.05 -12.72 -0.98
N PHE A 103 14.42 -11.50 -0.61
CA PHE A 103 15.44 -10.69 -1.31
C PHE A 103 16.32 -9.93 -0.30
N PRO A 104 17.57 -9.57 -0.67
CA PRO A 104 18.44 -8.75 0.18
C PRO A 104 17.81 -7.43 0.66
N THR A 105 18.32 -6.89 1.76
CA THR A 105 17.97 -5.54 2.24
C THR A 105 18.30 -4.50 1.17
N GLY A 106 17.48 -3.44 1.06
CA GLY A 106 17.60 -2.46 -0.02
C GLY A 106 17.19 -2.96 -1.42
N GLY A 107 16.81 -4.23 -1.57
CA GLY A 107 16.46 -4.83 -2.87
C GLY A 107 15.15 -4.36 -3.50
N GLY A 108 14.32 -3.60 -2.76
CA GLY A 108 13.01 -3.11 -3.22
C GLY A 108 11.82 -4.01 -2.88
N LYS A 109 11.90 -4.75 -1.76
CA LYS A 109 10.80 -5.63 -1.31
C LYS A 109 9.51 -4.88 -1.02
N THR A 110 9.64 -3.67 -0.46
CA THR A 110 8.50 -2.85 -0.08
C THR A 110 7.59 -2.52 -1.23
N GLU A 111 8.16 -2.16 -2.37
CA GLU A 111 7.39 -1.84 -3.56
C GLU A 111 6.55 -3.03 -4.03
N ALA A 112 7.05 -4.27 -3.90
CA ALA A 112 6.32 -5.46 -4.31
C ALA A 112 5.02 -5.64 -3.49
N TYR A 113 5.11 -5.67 -2.15
CA TYR A 113 3.92 -5.85 -1.32
C TYR A 113 3.00 -4.62 -1.31
N LEU A 114 3.54 -3.40 -1.54
CA LEU A 114 2.71 -2.21 -1.73
C LEU A 114 1.92 -2.27 -3.04
N GLY A 115 2.50 -2.82 -4.11
CA GLY A 115 1.78 -3.10 -5.35
C GLY A 115 0.65 -4.11 -5.15
N VAL A 116 0.90 -5.18 -4.40
CA VAL A 116 -0.11 -6.19 -4.03
C VAL A 116 -1.23 -5.55 -3.20
N ALA A 117 -0.89 -4.71 -2.22
CA ALA A 117 -1.86 -3.98 -1.41
C ALA A 117 -2.74 -3.03 -2.25
N ALA A 118 -2.14 -2.29 -3.18
CA ALA A 118 -2.86 -1.40 -4.09
C ALA A 118 -3.82 -2.17 -5.00
N PHE A 119 -3.38 -3.32 -5.53
CA PHE A 119 -4.23 -4.21 -6.33
C PHE A 119 -5.40 -4.75 -5.50
N ALA A 120 -5.13 -5.29 -4.31
CA ALA A 120 -6.16 -5.83 -3.41
C ALA A 120 -7.24 -4.80 -3.07
N MET A 121 -6.84 -3.55 -2.79
CA MET A 121 -7.78 -2.46 -2.54
C MET A 121 -8.56 -2.07 -3.81
N GLY A 122 -7.91 -1.99 -4.96
CA GLY A 122 -8.54 -1.64 -6.24
C GLY A 122 -9.55 -2.69 -6.72
N ILE A 123 -9.19 -3.98 -6.67
CA ILE A 123 -10.08 -5.06 -7.15
C ILE A 123 -11.34 -5.17 -6.31
N ARG A 124 -11.23 -5.00 -4.98
CA ARG A 124 -12.40 -4.97 -4.08
C ARG A 124 -13.38 -3.85 -4.46
N ARG A 125 -12.89 -2.66 -4.81
CA ARG A 125 -13.75 -1.54 -5.25
C ARG A 125 -14.52 -1.89 -6.53
N LEU A 126 -13.85 -2.51 -7.50
CA LEU A 126 -14.48 -2.88 -8.77
C LEU A 126 -15.42 -4.09 -8.65
N GLN A 127 -15.17 -4.98 -7.70
CA GLN A 127 -16.05 -6.11 -7.39
C GLN A 127 -17.34 -5.66 -6.71
N GLY A 128 -17.27 -4.61 -5.87
CA GLY A 128 -18.43 -4.13 -5.13
C GLY A 128 -18.82 -5.13 -4.04
N ALA A 129 -20.11 -5.39 -3.88
CA ALA A 129 -20.57 -6.42 -2.96
C ALA A 129 -20.38 -7.82 -3.58
N VAL A 130 -19.67 -8.71 -2.87
CA VAL A 130 -19.54 -10.12 -3.23
C VAL A 130 -20.23 -10.94 -2.14
N GLU A 131 -21.33 -11.59 -2.49
CA GLU A 131 -22.21 -12.26 -1.52
C GLU A 131 -22.63 -11.27 -0.41
N ASN A 132 -22.22 -11.53 0.85
CA ASN A 132 -22.55 -10.68 1.99
C ASN A 132 -21.39 -9.73 2.38
N LEU A 133 -20.34 -9.67 1.56
CA LEU A 133 -19.11 -8.93 1.84
C LEU A 133 -19.04 -7.63 1.03
N ASP A 134 -18.77 -6.53 1.72
CA ASP A 134 -18.62 -5.21 1.14
C ASP A 134 -17.19 -5.00 0.60
N GLY A 135 -17.06 -4.81 -0.72
CA GLY A 135 -15.79 -4.46 -1.36
C GLY A 135 -15.43 -2.97 -1.32
N GLY A 136 -16.36 -2.10 -0.92
CA GLY A 136 -16.18 -0.65 -0.81
C GLY A 136 -15.46 -0.21 0.46
N ARG A 137 -15.63 -0.93 1.58
CA ARG A 137 -15.08 -0.57 2.90
C ARG A 137 -14.54 -1.78 3.67
N GLY A 138 -13.88 -1.51 4.79
CA GLY A 138 -13.33 -2.52 5.69
C GLY A 138 -11.83 -2.74 5.55
N LEU A 139 -11.29 -3.60 6.42
CA LEU A 139 -9.86 -3.88 6.49
C LEU A 139 -9.42 -4.79 5.34
N THR A 140 -8.60 -4.24 4.44
CA THR A 140 -8.07 -5.00 3.29
C THR A 140 -6.68 -5.56 3.52
N VAL A 141 -5.80 -4.81 4.21
CA VAL A 141 -4.39 -5.17 4.38
C VAL A 141 -3.96 -4.92 5.82
N ILE A 142 -3.26 -5.90 6.41
CA ILE A 142 -2.56 -5.75 7.69
C ILE A 142 -1.06 -5.85 7.43
N MET A 143 -0.29 -4.83 7.84
CA MET A 143 1.16 -4.85 7.77
C MET A 143 1.74 -4.89 9.19
N ARG A 144 2.54 -5.92 9.49
CA ARG A 144 3.18 -6.09 10.81
C ARG A 144 4.69 -5.98 10.67
N TYR A 145 5.28 -5.16 11.52
CA TYR A 145 6.74 -4.99 11.62
C TYR A 145 7.18 -5.26 13.06
N THR A 146 8.40 -5.78 13.22
CA THR A 146 8.95 -6.15 14.54
C THR A 146 9.50 -4.95 15.30
N LEU A 147 10.01 -3.92 14.59
CA LEU A 147 10.65 -2.75 15.19
C LEU A 147 9.78 -1.50 15.00
N ARG A 148 9.61 -0.70 16.07
CA ARG A 148 8.81 0.53 16.05
C ARG A 148 9.27 1.53 14.99
N LEU A 149 10.58 1.77 14.91
CA LEU A 149 11.15 2.68 13.92
C LEU A 149 10.85 2.22 12.50
N LEU A 150 10.96 0.91 12.25
CA LEU A 150 10.63 0.34 10.95
C LEU A 150 9.14 0.49 10.65
N THR A 151 8.26 0.26 11.63
CA THR A 151 6.81 0.48 11.48
C THR A 151 6.53 1.91 11.01
N LEU A 152 7.15 2.91 11.62
CA LEU A 152 6.96 4.33 11.24
C LEU A 152 7.49 4.63 9.82
N GLN A 153 8.68 4.13 9.49
CA GLN A 153 9.24 4.32 8.15
C GLN A 153 8.36 3.67 7.07
N GLN A 154 7.82 2.49 7.34
CA GLN A 154 6.95 1.80 6.39
C GLN A 154 5.55 2.42 6.33
N PHE A 155 5.06 2.97 7.45
CA PHE A 155 3.83 3.75 7.49
C PHE A 155 3.92 4.99 6.59
N GLN A 156 5.03 5.73 6.63
CA GLN A 156 5.25 6.88 5.73
C GLN A 156 5.18 6.46 4.26
N ARG A 157 5.78 5.33 3.90
CA ARG A 157 5.74 4.81 2.53
C ARG A 157 4.34 4.38 2.09
N ALA A 158 3.60 3.73 2.99
CA ALA A 158 2.20 3.39 2.75
C ALA A 158 1.34 4.65 2.61
N ALA A 159 1.59 5.69 3.42
CA ALA A 159 0.87 6.95 3.34
C ALA A 159 1.03 7.62 1.96
N THR A 160 2.24 7.68 1.39
CA THR A 160 2.44 8.20 0.03
C THR A 160 1.68 7.39 -1.02
N LEU A 161 1.63 6.05 -0.89
CA LEU A 161 0.81 5.20 -1.76
C LEU A 161 -0.67 5.55 -1.63
N LEU A 162 -1.19 5.66 -0.41
CA LEU A 162 -2.60 5.97 -0.17
C LEU A 162 -2.97 7.36 -0.70
N CYS A 163 -2.10 8.36 -0.55
CA CYS A 163 -2.29 9.66 -1.20
C CYS A 163 -2.37 9.54 -2.73
N ALA A 164 -1.49 8.75 -3.34
CA ALA A 164 -1.54 8.51 -4.79
C ALA A 164 -2.83 7.79 -5.22
N MET A 165 -3.29 6.81 -4.45
CA MET A 165 -4.55 6.11 -4.69
C MET A 165 -5.76 7.05 -4.55
N GLU A 166 -5.77 7.93 -3.55
CA GLU A 166 -6.84 8.90 -3.34
C GLU A 166 -6.91 9.95 -4.45
N LEU A 167 -5.76 10.37 -5.00
CA LEU A 167 -5.73 11.26 -6.17
C LEU A 167 -6.38 10.60 -7.40
N ILE A 168 -6.15 9.30 -7.60
CA ILE A 168 -6.78 8.56 -8.70
C ILE A 168 -8.29 8.38 -8.42
N ARG A 169 -8.65 7.94 -7.21
CA ARG A 169 -10.04 7.75 -6.78
C ARG A 169 -10.87 9.02 -6.93
N SER A 170 -10.37 10.16 -6.46
CA SER A 170 -11.09 11.43 -6.48
C SER A 170 -11.34 11.94 -7.90
N SER A 171 -10.45 11.62 -8.85
CA SER A 171 -10.66 11.96 -10.27
C SER A 171 -11.68 11.06 -10.98
N GLU A 172 -11.99 9.88 -10.44
CA GLU A 172 -12.86 8.87 -11.06
C GLU A 172 -13.80 8.23 -10.00
N VAL A 173 -14.45 9.05 -9.17
CA VAL A 173 -15.32 8.59 -8.06
C VAL A 173 -16.41 7.59 -8.49
N PRO A 174 -17.11 7.77 -9.63
CA PRO A 174 -18.13 6.80 -10.07
C PRO A 174 -17.59 5.37 -10.26
N LYS A 175 -16.29 5.23 -10.49
CA LYS A 175 -15.62 3.95 -10.73
C LYS A 175 -14.98 3.37 -9.47
N TRP A 176 -14.30 4.19 -8.68
CA TRP A 176 -13.53 3.73 -7.52
C TRP A 176 -14.28 3.85 -6.18
N GLY A 177 -15.47 4.44 -6.20
CA GLY A 177 -16.36 4.59 -5.05
C GLY A 177 -16.12 5.87 -4.23
N ALA A 178 -17.15 6.25 -3.48
CA ALA A 178 -17.17 7.46 -2.66
C ALA A 178 -16.28 7.36 -1.41
N GLU A 179 -16.13 6.17 -0.85
CA GLU A 179 -15.38 5.93 0.38
C GLU A 179 -13.87 6.17 0.16
N PRO A 180 -13.18 6.95 1.00
CA PRO A 180 -11.73 7.13 0.92
C PRO A 180 -10.95 5.85 1.22
N PHE A 181 -9.77 5.69 0.62
CA PHE A 181 -8.76 4.76 1.10
C PHE A 181 -8.07 5.33 2.34
N THR A 182 -8.09 4.56 3.44
CA THR A 182 -7.56 5.00 4.74
C THR A 182 -6.40 4.12 5.19
N LEU A 183 -5.53 4.69 6.04
CA LEU A 183 -4.38 4.01 6.62
C LEU A 183 -4.38 4.25 8.13
N GLY A 184 -4.31 3.16 8.90
CA GLY A 184 -4.17 3.20 10.35
C GLY A 184 -2.77 2.81 10.80
N LEU A 185 -2.34 3.35 11.95
CA LEU A 185 -1.10 2.97 12.62
C LEU A 185 -1.42 2.48 14.02
N TRP A 186 -1.00 1.25 14.34
CA TRP A 186 -1.11 0.70 15.69
C TRP A 186 0.27 0.38 16.26
N VAL A 187 0.78 1.27 17.13
CA VAL A 187 2.16 1.22 17.69
C VAL A 187 2.19 1.24 19.23
N GLY A 188 1.01 1.14 19.85
CA GLY A 188 0.82 1.11 21.30
C GLY A 188 0.70 2.50 21.93
N ASN A 189 0.00 2.56 23.07
CA ASN A 189 -0.47 3.80 23.70
C ASN A 189 0.64 4.69 24.28
N LYS A 190 1.88 4.18 24.33
CA LYS A 190 3.07 4.95 24.72
C LYS A 190 3.61 5.83 23.58
N VAL A 191 3.25 5.53 22.34
CA VAL A 191 3.77 6.19 21.14
C VAL A 191 2.71 7.10 20.50
N THR A 192 1.48 6.60 20.43
CA THR A 192 0.29 7.35 19.98
C THR A 192 -0.76 7.33 21.09
N PRO A 193 -1.54 8.40 21.30
CA PRO A 193 -2.62 8.38 22.28
C PRO A 193 -3.61 7.23 22.00
N GLY A 194 -4.08 6.56 23.06
CA GLY A 194 -4.98 5.41 22.94
C GLY A 194 -6.48 5.76 22.80
N THR A 195 -6.83 7.04 22.95
CA THR A 195 -8.21 7.55 22.88
C THR A 195 -8.27 8.88 22.12
N THR A 196 -9.45 9.22 21.62
CA THR A 196 -9.70 10.51 20.93
C THR A 196 -9.49 11.69 21.89
N GLU A 197 -9.93 11.56 23.13
CA GLU A 197 -9.75 12.58 24.18
C GLU A 197 -8.26 12.85 24.46
N ALA A 198 -7.47 11.80 24.65
CA ALA A 198 -6.02 11.95 24.85
C ALA A 198 -5.31 12.51 23.60
N SER A 199 -5.85 12.25 22.41
CA SER A 199 -5.35 12.84 21.16
C SER A 199 -5.63 14.33 21.10
N HIS A 200 -6.83 14.76 21.50
CA HIS A 200 -7.22 16.17 21.55
C HIS A 200 -6.32 16.96 22.51
N GLN A 201 -6.14 16.46 23.73
CA GLN A 201 -5.27 17.07 24.74
C GLN A 201 -3.81 17.17 24.27
N ALA A 202 -3.30 16.14 23.58
CA ALA A 202 -1.97 16.17 23.01
C ALA A 202 -1.82 17.24 21.91
N ILE A 203 -2.83 17.44 21.08
CA ILE A 203 -2.82 18.48 20.02
C ILE A 203 -2.85 19.88 20.64
N GLU A 204 -3.68 20.12 21.64
CA GLU A 204 -3.73 21.41 22.36
C GLU A 204 -2.37 21.73 23.00
N ALA A 205 -1.78 20.75 23.70
CA ALA A 205 -0.46 20.92 24.31
C ALA A 205 0.66 21.24 23.29
N ILE A 206 0.58 20.69 22.06
CA ILE A 206 1.53 21.00 20.98
C ILE A 206 1.35 22.44 20.48
N ARG A 207 0.11 22.94 20.42
CA ARG A 207 -0.21 24.29 19.92
C ARG A 207 0.26 25.40 20.86
N ASP A 208 0.23 25.15 22.17
CA ASP A 208 0.52 26.17 23.18
C ASP A 208 2.01 26.53 23.35
N LYS A 209 2.94 25.95 22.58
CA LYS A 209 4.41 26.24 22.51
C LYS A 209 5.22 26.25 23.83
N ASP A 210 4.59 26.21 25.01
CA ASP A 210 5.23 26.51 26.30
C ASP A 210 5.39 25.29 27.22
N ARG A 211 5.24 24.07 26.69
CA ARG A 211 5.48 22.84 27.45
C ARG A 211 6.42 21.90 26.73
N ASN A 212 7.69 22.19 26.94
CA ASN A 212 8.82 21.28 26.84
C ASN A 212 8.46 19.85 27.34
N ARG A 213 8.15 18.90 26.47
CA ARG A 213 7.95 17.48 26.86
C ARG A 213 8.41 16.51 25.78
N ALA A 214 9.72 16.22 25.80
CA ALA A 214 10.18 14.89 25.41
C ALA A 214 9.41 13.85 26.25
N GLY A 215 8.48 13.11 25.62
CA GLY A 215 7.77 12.00 26.27
C GLY A 215 6.25 11.97 26.17
N ILE A 216 5.57 12.97 25.57
CA ILE A 216 4.14 12.83 25.23
C ILE A 216 4.00 12.00 23.96
N ALA A 217 3.13 10.98 23.99
CA ALA A 217 2.71 10.25 22.81
C ALA A 217 2.15 11.23 21.76
N SER A 218 2.81 11.33 20.60
CA SER A 218 2.40 12.28 19.56
C SER A 218 1.32 11.65 18.68
N PRO A 219 0.19 12.33 18.40
CA PRO A 219 -0.73 11.89 17.36
C PRO A 219 -0.13 12.13 15.95
N ALA A 220 0.82 13.05 15.80
CA ALA A 220 1.48 13.37 14.53
C ALA A 220 2.69 12.46 14.30
N GLN A 221 2.49 11.37 13.55
CA GLN A 221 3.52 10.38 13.22
C GLN A 221 4.17 10.63 11.83
N LEU A 222 3.56 11.51 11.03
CA LEU A 222 4.13 12.02 9.79
C LEU A 222 4.77 13.37 10.07
N THR A 223 6.10 13.44 9.99
CA THR A 223 6.86 14.69 10.21
C THR A 223 7.03 15.53 8.94
N SER A 224 6.58 15.01 7.79
CA SER A 224 6.62 15.71 6.52
C SER A 224 5.48 15.24 5.62
N CYS A 225 5.13 16.08 4.64
CA CYS A 225 4.14 15.73 3.62
C CYS A 225 4.60 14.47 2.86
N PRO A 226 3.80 13.40 2.84
CA PRO A 226 4.10 12.17 2.11
C PRO A 226 4.24 12.38 0.59
#